data_AF-A0A2N1NUU8-F1
#
_entry.id   AF-A0A2N1NUU8-F1
#
_cell.length_a   1.000
_cell.length_b   1.000
_cell.length_c   1.000
_cell.angle_alpha   90.00
_cell.angle_beta   90.00
_cell.angle_gamma   90.00
#
_symmetry.space_group_name_H-M   'P 1'
#
loop_
_entity.id
_entity.type
_entity.pdbx_description
1 polymer ?
#
loop_
_entity_poly.entity_id
_entity_poly.type
_entity_poly.pdbx_seq_one_letter_code
_entity_poly.pdbx_strand_id
1 'polypeptide(L)'
;MREKDKKIKEIDKEIQENNEINQEKDKLIQEKDNLIQELVNRIQEKDKIIKEKNNKIQKIVEEKDKRFKKKIEIQELEQDISILEKENSEYQYALDAATNFDDKCKYNLDKLKEVILNLQHSLKIYITECKDNVEINIPEVQNLLDQYGSQTDITKDQKTESFNQSSNTASCYRTNS
;
A
#
# COMPACT_ATOMS: atom_id res chain seq x y z
N MET A 1 -69.28 -37.38 94.51
CA MET A 1 -69.55 -36.13 93.75
C MET A 1 -68.42 -35.12 93.93
N ARG A 2 -68.15 -34.60 95.14
CA ARG A 2 -67.15 -33.54 95.40
C ARG A 2 -65.73 -33.71 94.82
N GLU A 3 -65.15 -34.91 94.74
CA GLU A 3 -63.81 -35.11 94.16
C GLU A 3 -63.77 -35.00 92.64
N LYS A 4 -64.83 -35.46 91.96
CA LYS A 4 -64.91 -35.38 90.49
C LYS A 4 -64.98 -33.92 90.05
N ASP A 5 -65.75 -33.10 90.77
CA ASP A 5 -65.88 -31.66 90.49
C ASP A 5 -64.57 -30.90 90.68
N LYS A 6 -63.74 -31.29 91.66
CA LYS A 6 -62.40 -30.71 91.85
C LYS A 6 -61.46 -31.03 90.68
N LYS A 7 -61.44 -32.30 90.25
CA LYS A 7 -60.63 -32.73 89.10
C LYS A 7 -61.03 -32.04 87.80
N ILE A 8 -62.34 -31.85 87.58
CA ILE A 8 -62.86 -31.12 86.42
C ILE A 8 -62.33 -29.68 86.40
N LYS A 9 -62.39 -28.97 87.54
CA LYS A 9 -61.85 -27.60 87.63
C LYS A 9 -60.35 -27.51 87.34
N GLU A 10 -59.59 -28.51 87.75
CA GLU A 10 -58.14 -28.59 87.47
C GLU A 10 -57.88 -28.76 85.97
N ILE A 11 -58.61 -29.68 85.32
CA ILE A 11 -58.54 -29.90 83.86
C ILE A 11 -58.94 -28.64 83.09
N ASP A 12 -60.03 -27.97 83.49
CA ASP A 12 -60.48 -26.73 82.82
C ASP A 12 -59.42 -25.64 82.89
N LYS A 13 -58.72 -25.52 84.03
CA LYS A 13 -57.62 -24.57 84.20
C LYS A 13 -56.43 -24.92 83.30
N GLU A 14 -56.06 -26.19 83.23
CA GLU A 14 -54.99 -26.67 82.35
C GLU A 14 -55.33 -26.47 80.85
N ILE A 15 -56.58 -26.67 80.46
CA ILE A 15 -57.07 -26.37 79.10
C ILE A 15 -56.95 -24.87 78.81
N GLN A 16 -57.33 -24.00 79.75
CA GLN A 16 -57.22 -22.56 79.57
C GLN A 16 -55.76 -22.13 79.41
N GLU A 17 -54.86 -22.61 80.26
CA GLU A 17 -53.41 -22.32 80.16
C GLU A 17 -52.84 -22.80 78.81
N ASN A 18 -53.21 -24.00 78.37
CA ASN A 18 -52.79 -24.53 77.06
C ASN A 18 -53.32 -23.69 75.89
N ASN A 19 -54.56 -23.19 75.97
CA ASN A 19 -55.13 -22.32 74.93
C ASN A 19 -54.38 -20.99 74.84
N GLU A 20 -54.03 -20.39 75.98
CA GLU A 20 -53.23 -19.15 76.02
C GLU A 20 -51.84 -19.35 75.39
N ILE A 21 -51.17 -20.47 75.73
CA ILE A 21 -49.87 -20.84 75.14
C ILE A 21 -49.99 -21.04 73.62
N ASN A 22 -51.06 -21.68 73.15
CA ASN A 22 -51.25 -21.89 71.71
C ASN A 22 -51.51 -20.58 70.96
N GLN A 23 -52.29 -19.65 71.54
CA GLN A 23 -52.47 -18.32 70.96
C GLN A 23 -51.17 -17.54 70.85
N GLU A 24 -50.27 -17.67 71.83
CA GLU A 24 -48.96 -17.02 71.78
C GLU A 24 -48.06 -17.65 70.70
N LYS A 25 -48.07 -18.99 70.56
CA LYS A 25 -47.38 -19.69 69.48
C LYS A 25 -47.89 -19.27 68.10
N ASP A 26 -49.20 -19.13 67.92
CA ASP A 26 -49.80 -18.72 66.65
C ASP A 26 -49.36 -17.30 66.26
N LYS A 27 -49.30 -16.37 67.21
CA LYS A 27 -48.76 -15.02 66.97
C LYS A 27 -47.30 -15.06 66.54
N LEU A 28 -46.49 -15.88 67.21
CA LEU A 28 -45.07 -16.03 66.91
C LEU A 28 -44.85 -16.66 65.52
N ILE A 29 -45.71 -17.59 65.11
CA ILE A 29 -45.70 -18.15 63.75
C ILE A 29 -46.03 -17.06 62.72
N GLN A 30 -47.09 -16.26 62.95
CA GLN A 30 -47.45 -15.16 62.04
C GLN A 30 -46.32 -14.12 61.89
N GLU A 31 -45.64 -13.77 62.99
CA GLU A 31 -44.48 -12.87 62.93
C GLU A 31 -43.33 -13.45 62.10
N LYS A 32 -43.05 -14.74 62.25
CA LYS A 32 -42.02 -15.42 61.45
C LYS A 32 -42.41 -15.51 59.98
N ASP A 33 -43.66 -15.79 59.66
CA ASP A 33 -44.15 -15.85 58.28
C ASP A 33 -44.02 -14.49 57.59
N ASN A 34 -44.35 -13.39 58.29
CA ASN A 34 -44.16 -12.04 57.78
C ASN A 34 -42.67 -11.75 57.50
N LEU A 35 -41.78 -12.12 58.42
CA LEU A 35 -40.34 -11.93 58.25
C LEU A 35 -39.78 -12.77 57.09
N ILE A 36 -40.26 -13.99 56.91
CA ILE A 36 -39.92 -14.83 55.75
C ILE A 36 -40.37 -14.14 54.46
N GLN A 37 -41.58 -13.59 54.41
CA GLN A 37 -42.09 -12.90 53.23
C GLN A 37 -41.26 -11.67 52.86
N GLU A 38 -40.83 -10.87 53.84
CA GLU A 38 -39.93 -9.74 53.63
C GLU A 38 -38.58 -10.18 53.07
N LEU A 39 -38.00 -11.27 53.61
CA LEU A 39 -36.74 -11.82 53.12
C LEU A 39 -36.86 -12.33 51.68
N VAL A 40 -37.97 -13.01 51.34
CA VAL A 40 -38.25 -13.48 49.98
C VAL A 40 -38.31 -12.31 49.01
N ASN A 41 -39.05 -11.25 49.36
CA ASN A 41 -39.14 -10.05 48.52
C ASN A 41 -37.77 -9.41 48.29
N ARG A 42 -36.95 -9.30 49.34
CA ARG A 42 -35.59 -8.76 49.25
C ARG A 42 -34.65 -9.60 48.39
N ILE A 43 -34.80 -10.93 48.41
CA ILE A 43 -34.05 -11.84 47.53
C ILE A 43 -34.47 -11.61 46.07
N GLN A 44 -35.76 -11.53 45.79
CA GLN A 44 -36.27 -11.27 44.44
C GLN A 44 -35.78 -9.93 43.86
N GLU A 45 -35.69 -8.88 44.68
CA GLU A 45 -35.11 -7.60 44.27
C GLU A 45 -33.62 -7.73 43.92
N LYS A 46 -32.85 -8.43 44.75
CA LYS A 46 -31.43 -8.70 44.48
C LYS A 46 -31.24 -9.50 43.19
N ASP A 47 -32.08 -10.49 42.93
CA ASP A 47 -32.02 -11.29 41.71
C ASP A 47 -32.27 -10.44 40.46
N LYS A 48 -33.24 -9.51 40.52
CA LYS A 48 -33.48 -8.54 39.43
C LYS A 48 -32.23 -7.68 39.16
N ILE A 49 -31.60 -7.17 40.21
CA ILE A 49 -30.38 -6.36 40.10
C ILE A 49 -29.23 -7.18 39.51
N ILE A 50 -29.05 -8.43 39.95
CA ILE A 50 -28.02 -9.33 39.42
C ILE A 50 -28.25 -9.59 37.94
N LYS A 51 -29.49 -9.87 37.53
CA LYS A 51 -29.85 -10.07 36.12
C LYS A 51 -29.54 -8.85 35.27
N GLU A 52 -29.86 -7.65 35.75
CA GLU A 52 -29.54 -6.41 35.04
C GLU A 52 -28.02 -6.20 34.90
N LYS A 53 -27.26 -6.44 35.97
CA LYS A 53 -25.78 -6.37 35.94
C LYS A 53 -25.18 -7.37 34.97
N ASN A 54 -25.68 -8.62 34.95
CA ASN A 54 -25.22 -9.64 34.02
C ASN A 54 -25.47 -9.23 32.56
N ASN A 55 -26.64 -8.69 32.26
CA ASN A 55 -26.95 -8.17 30.92
C ASN A 55 -26.01 -7.02 30.51
N LYS A 56 -25.67 -6.11 31.44
CA LYS A 56 -24.70 -5.03 31.18
C LYS A 56 -23.30 -5.59 30.93
N ILE A 57 -22.86 -6.55 31.74
CA ILE A 57 -21.56 -7.21 31.56
C ILE A 57 -21.49 -7.91 30.20
N GLN A 58 -22.53 -8.65 29.81
CA GLN A 58 -22.59 -9.31 28.51
C GLN A 58 -22.43 -8.33 27.35
N LYS A 59 -23.16 -7.21 27.37
CA LYS A 59 -23.02 -6.16 26.34
C LYS A 59 -21.60 -5.57 26.28
N ILE A 60 -20.98 -5.34 27.43
CA ILE A 60 -19.60 -4.83 27.51
C ILE A 60 -18.61 -5.84 26.90
N VAL A 61 -18.79 -7.14 27.16
CA VAL A 61 -17.95 -8.20 26.60
C VAL A 61 -18.11 -8.25 25.08
N GLU A 62 -19.35 -8.27 24.58
CA GLU A 62 -19.63 -8.28 23.13
C GLU A 62 -19.04 -7.05 22.41
N GLU A 63 -19.10 -5.87 23.03
CA GLU A 63 -18.46 -4.67 22.49
C GLU A 63 -16.94 -4.76 22.52
N LYS A 64 -16.35 -5.30 23.58
CA LYS A 64 -14.90 -5.51 23.68
C LYS A 64 -14.39 -6.47 22.62
N ASP A 65 -15.10 -7.57 22.37
CA ASP A 65 -14.72 -8.54 21.34
C ASP A 65 -14.73 -7.91 19.94
N LYS A 66 -15.75 -7.10 19.64
CA LYS A 66 -15.82 -6.32 18.38
C LYS A 66 -14.64 -5.35 18.24
N ARG A 67 -14.26 -4.66 19.32
CA ARG A 67 -13.10 -3.74 19.31
C ARG A 67 -11.79 -4.51 19.14
N PHE A 68 -11.66 -5.67 19.78
CA PHE A 68 -10.47 -6.51 19.66
C PHE A 68 -10.29 -7.00 18.22
N LYS A 69 -11.36 -7.46 17.57
CA LYS A 69 -11.32 -7.85 16.16
C LYS A 69 -10.87 -6.72 15.25
N LYS A 70 -11.44 -5.51 15.42
CA LYS A 70 -11.02 -4.32 14.66
C LYS A 70 -9.55 -3.95 14.90
N LYS A 71 -9.05 -4.16 16.12
CA LYS A 71 -7.65 -3.88 16.44
C LYS A 71 -6.70 -4.80 15.67
N ILE A 72 -7.03 -6.08 15.54
CA ILE A 72 -6.25 -7.04 14.73
C ILE A 72 -6.23 -6.60 13.26
N GLU A 73 -7.39 -6.26 12.70
CA GLU A 73 -7.51 -5.79 11.32
C GLU A 73 -6.68 -4.51 11.05
N ILE A 74 -6.67 -3.56 11.99
CA ILE A 74 -5.80 -2.38 11.90
C ILE A 74 -4.32 -2.76 11.89
N GLN A 75 -3.90 -3.71 12.74
CA GLN A 75 -2.50 -4.14 12.80
C GLN A 75 -2.05 -4.84 11.51
N GLU A 76 -2.92 -5.62 10.87
CA GLU A 76 -2.64 -6.23 9.57
C GLU A 76 -2.44 -5.15 8.49
N LEU A 77 -3.33 -4.16 8.43
CA LEU A 77 -3.21 -3.04 7.49
C LEU A 77 -1.95 -2.19 7.73
N GLU A 78 -1.55 -1.98 8.98
CA GLU A 78 -0.30 -1.27 9.32
C GLU A 78 0.93 -2.02 8.79
N GLN A 79 0.93 -3.36 8.85
CA GLN A 79 2.01 -4.18 8.29
C GLN A 79 2.05 -4.08 6.77
N ASP A 80 0.90 -4.17 6.10
CA ASP A 80 0.80 -4.05 4.65
C ASP A 80 1.31 -2.69 4.15
N ILE A 81 0.92 -1.60 4.83
CA ILE A 81 1.40 -0.24 4.52
C ILE A 81 2.92 -0.18 4.65
N SER A 82 3.50 -0.72 5.73
CA SER A 82 4.94 -0.72 5.94
C SER A 82 5.71 -1.46 4.83
N ILE A 83 5.17 -2.58 4.33
CA ILE A 83 5.74 -3.32 3.20
C ILE A 83 5.68 -2.47 1.93
N LEU A 84 4.53 -1.88 1.62
CA LEU A 84 4.35 -1.05 0.42
C LEU A 84 5.25 0.18 0.41
N GLU A 85 5.46 0.83 1.56
CA GLU A 85 6.37 1.97 1.69
C GLU A 85 7.83 1.58 1.37
N LYS A 86 8.24 0.39 1.79
CA LYS A 86 9.56 -0.16 1.48
C LYS A 86 9.70 -0.42 -0.01
N GLU A 87 8.74 -1.11 -0.62
CA GLU A 87 8.74 -1.38 -2.07
C GLU A 87 8.75 -0.09 -2.89
N ASN A 88 7.94 0.91 -2.50
CA ASN A 88 7.91 2.20 -3.16
C ASN A 88 9.26 2.94 -3.08
N SER A 89 9.96 2.81 -1.94
CA SER A 89 11.31 3.35 -1.78
C SER A 89 12.32 2.65 -2.69
N GLU A 90 12.21 1.33 -2.85
CA GLU A 90 13.05 0.55 -3.77
C GLU A 90 12.78 0.95 -5.24
N TYR A 91 11.51 1.11 -5.63
CA TYR A 91 11.15 1.59 -6.97
C TYR A 91 11.66 3.01 -7.22
N GLN A 92 11.53 3.93 -6.25
CA GLN A 92 12.04 5.29 -6.38
C GLN A 92 13.56 5.31 -6.54
N TYR A 93 14.29 4.52 -5.75
CA TYR A 93 15.73 4.39 -5.88
C TYR A 93 16.15 3.88 -7.27
N ALA A 94 15.47 2.85 -7.78
CA ALA A 94 15.73 2.32 -9.12
C ALA A 94 15.42 3.35 -10.22
N LEU A 95 14.35 4.13 -10.07
CA LEU A 95 13.98 5.19 -10.99
C LEU A 95 15.02 6.32 -10.99
N ASP A 96 15.46 6.76 -9.82
CA ASP A 96 16.48 7.79 -9.67
C ASP A 96 17.81 7.33 -10.29
N ALA A 97 18.20 6.07 -10.08
CA ALA A 97 19.39 5.49 -10.72
C ALA A 97 19.28 5.45 -12.25
N ALA A 98 18.10 5.17 -12.80
CA ALA A 98 17.87 5.12 -14.26
C ALA A 98 17.78 6.52 -14.90
N THR A 99 17.32 7.53 -14.15
CA THR A 99 17.09 8.90 -14.64
C THR A 99 18.24 9.86 -14.35
N ASN A 100 19.14 9.52 -13.42
CA ASN A 100 20.43 10.17 -13.26
C ASN A 100 21.35 9.83 -14.45
N PHE A 101 21.02 10.36 -15.62
CA PHE A 101 21.93 10.47 -16.74
C PHE A 101 23.07 11.38 -16.29
N ASP A 102 24.22 10.79 -15.98
CA ASP A 102 25.45 11.48 -15.60
C ASP A 102 25.66 12.72 -16.50
N ASP A 103 26.02 13.87 -15.92
CA ASP A 103 26.24 15.11 -16.70
C ASP A 103 27.24 14.90 -17.86
N LYS A 104 28.11 13.90 -17.72
CA LYS A 104 29.03 13.42 -18.74
C LYS A 104 28.33 12.85 -19.98
N CYS A 105 27.22 12.13 -19.82
CA CYS A 105 26.40 11.64 -20.92
C CYS A 105 25.69 12.79 -21.65
N LYS A 106 25.23 13.81 -20.93
CA LYS A 106 24.65 15.03 -21.51
C LYS A 106 25.71 15.85 -22.28
N TYR A 107 26.88 16.05 -21.69
CA TYR A 107 28.04 16.70 -22.33
C TYR A 107 28.45 15.99 -23.63
N ASN A 108 28.51 14.66 -23.61
CA ASN A 108 28.84 13.87 -24.80
C ASN A 108 27.75 13.98 -25.88
N LEU A 109 26.47 14.03 -25.50
CA LEU A 109 25.35 14.21 -26.42
C LEU A 109 25.38 15.58 -27.10
N ASP A 110 25.65 16.66 -26.35
CA ASP A 110 25.72 18.00 -26.91
C ASP A 110 26.94 18.20 -27.81
N LYS A 111 28.08 17.61 -27.46
CA LYS A 111 29.27 17.56 -28.32
C LYS A 111 29.02 16.76 -29.61
N LEU A 112 28.28 15.64 -29.53
CA LEU A 112 27.91 14.86 -30.71
C LEU A 112 26.98 15.67 -31.64
N LYS A 113 26.00 16.40 -31.09
CA LYS A 113 25.13 17.30 -31.88
C LYS A 113 25.94 18.37 -32.61
N GLU A 114 26.91 18.98 -31.92
CA GLU A 114 27.79 20.00 -32.51
C GLU A 114 28.60 19.44 -33.68
N VAL A 115 29.21 18.26 -33.51
CA VAL A 115 29.96 17.57 -34.58
C VAL A 115 29.06 17.25 -35.79
N ILE A 116 27.83 16.78 -35.55
CA ILE A 116 26.87 16.49 -36.63
C ILE A 116 26.49 17.77 -37.38
N LEU A 117 26.23 18.87 -36.68
CA LEU A 117 25.91 20.17 -37.30
C LEU A 117 27.07 20.69 -38.14
N ASN A 118 28.30 20.59 -37.62
CA ASN A 118 29.50 21.01 -38.35
C ASN A 118 29.68 20.18 -39.62
N LEU A 119 29.51 18.86 -39.55
CA LEU A 119 29.61 17.98 -40.71
C LEU A 119 28.54 18.32 -41.76
N GLN A 120 27.29 18.55 -41.34
CA GLN A 120 26.22 18.97 -42.25
C GLN A 120 26.53 20.30 -42.93
N HIS A 121 27.09 21.26 -42.20
CA HIS A 121 27.50 22.54 -42.76
C HIS A 121 28.61 22.38 -43.81
N SER A 122 29.64 21.60 -43.49
CA SER A 122 30.73 21.30 -44.44
C SER A 122 30.22 20.58 -45.69
N LEU A 123 29.32 19.60 -45.53
CA LEU A 123 28.71 18.90 -46.67
C LEU A 123 27.85 19.83 -47.52
N LYS A 124 27.12 20.75 -46.89
CA LYS A 124 26.32 21.75 -47.59
C LYS A 124 27.21 22.66 -48.43
N ILE A 125 28.27 23.22 -47.85
CA ILE A 125 29.26 24.03 -48.57
C ILE A 125 29.83 23.26 -49.75
N TYR A 126 30.28 22.03 -49.52
CA TYR A 126 30.83 21.19 -50.58
C TYR A 126 29.84 21.01 -51.74
N ILE A 127 28.57 20.72 -51.46
CA ILE A 127 27.55 20.53 -52.50
C ILE A 127 27.23 21.84 -53.23
N THR A 128 27.09 22.97 -52.51
CA THR A 128 26.63 24.23 -53.11
C THR A 128 27.72 25.02 -53.81
N GLU A 129 28.96 24.96 -53.31
CA GLU A 129 30.05 25.82 -53.75
C GLU A 129 31.17 25.07 -54.45
N CYS A 130 31.39 23.79 -54.12
CA CYS A 130 32.56 23.05 -54.63
C CYS A 130 32.19 22.01 -55.69
N LYS A 131 31.11 21.24 -55.51
CA LYS A 131 30.84 20.01 -56.27
C LYS A 131 30.74 20.22 -57.78
N ASP A 132 30.12 21.34 -58.20
CA ASP A 132 29.90 21.63 -59.62
C ASP A 132 30.75 22.82 -60.14
N ASN A 133 31.47 23.53 -59.25
CA ASN A 133 32.17 24.79 -59.52
C ASN A 133 33.70 24.72 -59.41
N VAL A 134 34.33 23.54 -59.45
CA VAL A 134 35.79 23.46 -59.64
C VAL A 134 36.13 23.79 -61.09
N GLU A 135 36.32 25.07 -61.38
CA GLU A 135 36.93 25.53 -62.62
C GLU A 135 38.44 25.30 -62.51
N ILE A 136 38.90 24.14 -63.00
CA ILE A 136 40.33 23.81 -63.03
C ILE A 136 41.00 24.78 -64.00
N ASN A 137 41.97 25.56 -63.51
CA ASN A 137 42.81 26.42 -64.34
C ASN A 137 43.80 25.56 -65.14
N ILE A 138 43.32 24.95 -66.23
CA ILE A 138 44.10 24.04 -67.09
C ILE A 138 45.46 24.63 -67.48
N PRO A 139 45.58 25.92 -67.90
CA PRO A 139 46.87 26.53 -68.20
C PRO A 139 47.89 26.44 -67.05
N GLU A 140 47.45 26.67 -65.82
CA GLU A 140 48.33 26.67 -64.66
C GLU A 140 48.74 25.25 -64.25
N VAL A 141 47.83 24.28 -64.39
CA VAL A 141 48.13 22.86 -64.21
C VAL A 141 49.12 22.36 -65.27
N GLN A 142 48.97 22.78 -66.53
CA GLN A 142 49.90 22.42 -67.61
C GLN A 142 51.31 22.97 -67.33
N ASN A 143 51.42 24.23 -66.90
CA ASN A 143 52.71 24.81 -66.48
C ASN A 143 53.40 24.00 -65.38
N LEU A 144 52.63 23.52 -64.39
CA LEU A 144 53.18 22.68 -63.32
C LEU A 144 53.65 21.33 -63.86
N LEU A 145 52.88 20.67 -64.72
CA LEU A 145 53.27 19.39 -65.32
C LEU A 145 54.57 19.52 -66.12
N ASP A 146 54.69 20.58 -66.91
CA ASP A 146 55.89 20.89 -67.68
C ASP A 146 57.10 21.15 -66.75
N GLN A 147 56.89 21.89 -65.66
CA GLN A 147 57.93 22.16 -64.66
C GLN A 147 58.48 20.87 -64.01
N TYR A 148 57.63 19.87 -63.80
CA TYR A 148 58.02 18.58 -63.23
C TYR A 148 58.37 17.51 -64.28
N GLY A 149 58.47 17.89 -65.56
CA GLY A 149 58.95 17.02 -66.64
C GLY A 149 57.93 16.00 -67.16
N SER A 150 56.64 16.21 -66.91
CA SER A 150 55.58 15.37 -67.48
C SER A 150 55.35 15.72 -68.96
N GLN A 151 54.94 14.74 -69.76
CA GLN A 151 54.57 14.90 -71.19
C GLN A 151 53.06 14.80 -71.42
N THR A 152 52.25 14.92 -70.37
CA THR A 152 50.79 14.81 -70.45
C THR A 152 50.17 16.15 -70.79
N ASP A 153 49.34 16.19 -71.85
CA ASP A 153 48.54 17.36 -72.23
C ASP A 153 47.10 17.22 -71.71
N ILE A 154 46.63 18.21 -70.93
CA ILE A 154 45.26 18.22 -70.39
C ILE A 154 44.34 19.11 -71.24
N THR A 155 43.17 18.57 -71.64
CA THR A 155 42.12 19.32 -72.38
C THR A 155 40.81 19.38 -71.59
N LYS A 156 39.95 20.37 -71.89
CA LYS A 156 38.68 20.63 -71.16
C LYS A 156 37.70 19.44 -71.13
N ASP A 157 37.83 18.49 -72.06
CA ASP A 157 36.88 17.40 -72.24
C ASP A 157 37.12 16.18 -71.34
N GLN A 158 38.16 16.18 -70.49
CA GLN A 158 38.39 15.11 -69.49
C GLN A 158 37.48 15.22 -68.24
N LYS A 159 36.45 16.08 -68.26
CA LYS A 159 35.59 16.38 -67.09
C LYS A 159 34.64 15.24 -66.69
N THR A 160 34.56 14.15 -67.45
CA THR A 160 33.70 13.00 -67.14
C THR A 160 34.35 11.66 -67.46
N GLU A 161 35.40 11.27 -66.74
CA GLU A 161 35.72 9.85 -66.60
C GLU A 161 36.04 9.48 -65.13
N SER A 162 35.23 8.55 -64.63
CA SER A 162 35.45 7.67 -63.46
C SER A 162 35.24 8.20 -62.03
N PHE A 163 34.03 8.01 -61.50
CA PHE A 163 33.81 7.40 -60.17
C PHE A 163 32.48 6.61 -60.13
N ASN A 164 32.19 5.86 -61.20
CA ASN A 164 31.17 4.82 -61.21
C ASN A 164 31.86 3.48 -61.47
N GLN A 165 32.54 2.96 -60.45
CA GLN A 165 32.93 1.57 -60.26
C GLN A 165 33.43 1.48 -58.80
N SER A 166 32.53 1.37 -57.82
CA SER A 166 32.29 0.07 -57.19
C SER A 166 31.00 0.11 -56.36
N SER A 167 29.84 -0.04 -57.00
CA SER A 167 28.69 -0.63 -56.31
C SER A 167 28.91 -2.13 -56.22
N ASN A 168 29.86 -2.54 -55.39
CA ASN A 168 29.94 -3.93 -54.96
C ASN A 168 28.90 -4.12 -53.86
N THR A 169 27.84 -4.81 -54.25
CA THR A 169 26.82 -5.43 -53.43
C THR A 169 27.38 -6.06 -52.16
N ALA A 170 26.98 -5.57 -50.99
CA ALA A 170 26.99 -6.34 -49.76
C ALA A 170 25.53 -6.46 -49.29
N SER A 171 24.84 -7.44 -49.88
CA SER A 171 23.59 -7.99 -49.37
C SER A 171 23.91 -8.75 -48.08
N CYS A 172 23.74 -8.11 -46.93
CA CYS A 172 23.68 -8.81 -45.65
C CYS A 172 22.20 -9.07 -45.30
N TYR A 173 21.86 -10.34 -45.45
CA TYR A 173 20.61 -11.04 -45.15
C TYR A 173 19.72 -10.41 -44.07
N ARG A 174 18.44 -10.18 -44.44
CA ARG A 174 17.32 -10.52 -43.56
C ARG A 174 17.32 -12.02 -43.35
N THR A 175 17.32 -12.45 -42.10
CA THR A 175 16.59 -13.66 -41.69
C THR A 175 15.78 -13.31 -40.46
N ASN A 176 14.46 -13.25 -40.64
CA ASN A 176 13.50 -13.41 -39.56
C ASN A 176 13.43 -14.90 -39.22
N SER A 177 13.58 -15.23 -37.94
CA SER A 177 12.72 -16.16 -37.19
C SER A 177 12.95 -15.90 -35.70
#